data_AF-A0A9X1N4L8-F1
#
_entry.id   AF-A0A9X1N4L8-F1
#
_cell.length_a   1.000
_cell.length_b   1.000
_cell.length_c   1.000
_cell.angle_alpha   90.00
_cell.angle_beta   90.00
_cell.angle_gamma   90.00
#
_symmetry.space_group_name_H-M   'P 1'
#
loop_
_entity.id
_entity.type
_entity.pdbx_description
1 polymer ?
#
loop_
_entity_poly.entity_id
_entity_poly.type
_entity_poly.pdbx_seq_one_letter_code
_entity_poly.pdbx_strand_id
1 'polypeptide(L)'
;MDTIKIRALDVHSAHICALRLVGGFDSEKRHFPALKVFQSPNRERLQYHAELAEVGCRQSQMQLENLIIGELLHVKDLELDGKKYIFDIQTFQCPVAMDYVLWEVLAQINDD
;
A
#
# COMPACT_ATOMS: atom_id res chain seq x y z
N MET A 1 -17.34 -13.87 11.04
CA MET A 1 -16.35 -12.83 10.72
C MET A 1 -14.99 -13.51 10.79
N ASP A 2 -14.40 -13.75 9.62
CA ASP A 2 -13.16 -14.52 9.52
C ASP A 2 -11.97 -13.58 9.71
N THR A 3 -11.01 -14.00 10.52
CA THR A 3 -9.79 -13.21 10.79
C THR A 3 -8.59 -13.81 10.07
N ILE A 4 -7.93 -13.01 9.24
CA ILE A 4 -6.76 -13.39 8.45
C ILE A 4 -5.56 -12.61 8.95
N LYS A 5 -4.46 -13.29 9.27
CA LYS A 5 -3.21 -12.64 9.68
C LYS A 5 -2.28 -12.48 8.48
N ILE A 6 -1.85 -11.26 8.22
CA ILE A 6 -0.87 -10.93 7.18
C ILE A 6 0.50 -10.81 7.83
N ARG A 7 1.35 -11.81 7.60
CA ARG A 7 2.68 -11.92 8.23
C ARG A 7 3.86 -11.63 7.30
N ALA A 8 3.62 -11.61 6.01
CA ALA A 8 4.62 -11.34 5.00
C ALA A 8 3.99 -10.50 3.90
N LEU A 9 4.78 -9.66 3.25
CA LEU A 9 4.45 -9.16 1.92
C LEU A 9 4.90 -10.19 0.90
N ASP A 10 3.93 -10.91 0.33
CA ASP A 10 4.09 -11.92 -0.71
C ASP A 10 3.01 -11.76 -1.78
N VAL A 11 3.03 -12.61 -2.81
CA VAL A 11 2.09 -12.51 -3.94
C VAL A 11 0.62 -12.63 -3.51
N HIS A 12 0.33 -13.35 -2.42
CA HIS A 12 -1.03 -13.55 -1.92
C HIS A 12 -1.52 -12.39 -1.05
N SER A 13 -0.61 -11.72 -0.35
CA SER A 13 -0.94 -10.56 0.50
C SER A 13 -0.77 -9.20 -0.18
N ALA A 14 -0.07 -9.12 -1.31
CA ALA A 14 0.25 -7.87 -2.01
C ALA A 14 -0.99 -7.00 -2.24
N HIS A 15 -2.08 -7.60 -2.74
CA HIS A 15 -3.32 -6.88 -2.99
C HIS A 15 -3.93 -6.27 -1.72
N ILE A 16 -4.02 -7.04 -0.63
CA ILE A 16 -4.61 -6.51 0.61
C ILE A 16 -3.69 -5.50 1.31
N CYS A 17 -2.37 -5.65 1.16
CA CYS A 17 -1.38 -4.67 1.59
C CYS A 17 -1.55 -3.36 0.82
N ALA A 18 -1.67 -3.41 -0.51
CA ALA A 18 -1.92 -2.23 -1.34
C ALA A 18 -3.22 -1.54 -0.93
N LEU A 19 -4.35 -2.25 -0.88
CA LEU A 19 -5.64 -1.69 -0.47
C LEU A 19 -5.58 -1.03 0.92
N ARG A 20 -4.82 -1.62 1.86
CA ARG A 20 -4.63 -1.00 3.18
C ARG A 20 -3.90 0.34 3.08
N LEU A 21 -2.92 0.47 2.19
CA LEU A 21 -2.13 1.69 2.01
C LEU A 21 -2.91 2.75 1.23
N VAL A 22 -3.42 2.41 0.04
CA VAL A 22 -3.96 3.36 -0.93
C VAL A 22 -5.48 3.53 -0.86
N GLY A 23 -6.16 2.69 -0.09
CA GLY A 23 -7.61 2.72 -0.02
C GLY A 23 -8.26 1.99 -1.21
N GLY A 24 -9.57 2.12 -1.35
CA GLY A 24 -10.33 1.46 -2.40
C GLY A 24 -11.79 1.22 -2.02
N PHE A 25 -12.43 0.28 -2.72
CA PHE A 25 -13.82 -0.08 -2.53
C PHE A 25 -13.97 -1.59 -2.26
N ASP A 26 -14.93 -1.95 -1.42
CA ASP A 26 -15.30 -3.34 -1.19
C ASP A 26 -16.35 -3.80 -2.22
N SER A 27 -16.75 -5.07 -2.16
CA SER A 27 -17.77 -5.63 -3.07
C SER A 27 -19.14 -4.94 -2.96
N GLU A 28 -19.42 -4.28 -1.83
CA GLU A 28 -20.62 -3.50 -1.56
C GLU A 28 -20.47 -2.01 -1.92
N LYS A 29 -19.36 -1.63 -2.58
CA LYS A 29 -18.98 -0.26 -2.94
C LYS A 29 -18.80 0.68 -1.74
N ARG A 30 -18.50 0.15 -0.56
CA ARG A 30 -18.07 0.96 0.58
C ARG A 30 -16.63 1.37 0.38
N HIS A 31 -16.40 2.67 0.44
CA HIS A 31 -15.06 3.25 0.32
C HIS A 31 -14.31 3.14 1.65
N PHE A 32 -13.05 2.69 1.58
CA PHE A 32 -12.10 2.78 2.67
C PHE A 32 -10.96 3.72 2.25
N PRO A 33 -10.65 4.73 3.08
CA PRO A 33 -9.69 5.75 2.70
C PRO A 33 -8.26 5.20 2.74
N ALA A 34 -7.40 5.78 1.89
CA ALA A 34 -5.96 5.60 1.96
C ALA A 34 -5.41 5.93 3.35
N LEU A 35 -4.16 5.55 3.64
CA LEU A 35 -3.47 6.10 4.81
C LEU A 35 -3.24 7.60 4.65
N LYS A 36 -3.20 8.31 5.78
CA LYS A 36 -3.05 9.78 5.80
C LYS A 36 -1.83 10.28 5.02
N VAL A 37 -0.77 9.49 4.91
CA VAL A 37 0.43 9.84 4.15
C VAL A 37 0.19 9.86 2.63
N PHE A 38 -0.75 9.06 2.14
CA PHE A 38 -1.15 8.99 0.74
C PHE A 38 -2.42 9.82 0.44
N GLN A 39 -2.96 10.54 1.43
CA GLN A 39 -4.06 11.49 1.25
C GLN A 39 -3.54 12.91 1.03
N SER A 40 -4.32 13.78 0.37
CA SER A 40 -4.04 15.22 0.34
C SER A 40 -4.05 15.81 1.76
N PRO A 41 -3.12 16.73 2.09
CA PRO A 41 -2.10 17.34 1.22
C PRO A 41 -0.75 16.58 1.21
N ASN A 42 -0.63 15.47 1.94
CA ASN A 42 0.63 14.74 2.03
C ASN A 42 1.01 14.09 0.69
N ARG A 43 0.00 13.61 -0.06
CA ARG A 43 0.14 13.05 -1.41
C ARG A 43 0.89 13.99 -2.36
N GLU A 44 0.55 15.28 -2.36
CA GLU A 44 1.15 16.30 -3.23
C GLU A 44 2.67 16.43 -2.98
N ARG A 45 3.13 16.16 -1.76
CA ARG A 45 4.56 16.16 -1.42
C ARG A 45 5.31 14.95 -1.96
N LEU A 46 4.58 13.86 -2.24
CA LEU A 46 5.14 12.62 -2.79
C LEU A 46 5.16 12.62 -4.32
N GLN A 47 4.37 13.48 -4.97
CA GLN A 47 4.17 13.50 -6.42
C GLN A 47 5.49 13.61 -7.20
N TYR A 48 6.38 14.53 -6.81
CA TYR A 48 7.71 14.65 -7.42
C TYR A 48 8.52 13.35 -7.36
N HIS A 49 8.47 12.64 -6.23
CA HIS A 49 9.17 11.36 -6.08
C HIS A 49 8.49 10.25 -6.87
N ALA A 50 7.15 10.26 -6.95
CA ALA A 50 6.39 9.30 -7.73
C ALA A 50 6.66 9.42 -9.24
N GLU A 51 6.61 10.63 -9.79
CA GLU A 51 6.95 10.91 -11.20
C GLU A 51 8.37 10.43 -11.56
N LEU A 52 9.35 10.71 -10.69
CA LEU A 52 10.71 10.23 -10.88
C LEU A 52 10.82 8.70 -10.81
N ALA A 53 10.10 8.07 -9.89
CA ALA A 53 10.10 6.63 -9.73
C ALA A 53 9.51 5.92 -10.96
N GLU A 54 8.45 6.47 -11.56
CA GLU A 54 7.83 5.94 -12.79
C GLU A 54 8.78 5.95 -13.99
N VAL A 55 9.63 6.97 -14.12
CA VAL A 55 10.65 7.03 -15.18
C VAL A 55 11.93 6.25 -14.85
N GLY A 56 11.93 5.47 -13.76
CA GLY A 56 13.03 4.57 -13.40
C GLY A 56 14.10 5.16 -12.49
N CYS A 57 13.84 6.28 -11.81
CA CYS A 57 14.76 6.81 -10.79
C CYS A 57 14.82 5.86 -9.59
N ARG A 58 15.90 5.06 -9.52
CA ARG A 58 16.12 4.09 -8.43
C ARG A 58 16.08 4.72 -7.04
N GLN A 59 16.61 5.93 -6.88
CA GLN A 59 16.59 6.60 -5.57
C GLN A 59 15.16 6.91 -5.12
N SER A 60 14.31 7.40 -6.03
CA SER A 60 12.90 7.69 -5.72
C SER A 60 12.09 6.42 -5.48
N GLN A 61 12.34 5.36 -6.27
CA GLN A 61 11.73 4.03 -6.03
C GLN A 61 12.07 3.51 -4.63
N MET A 62 13.35 3.52 -4.25
CA MET A 62 13.79 3.10 -2.92
C MET A 62 13.18 3.95 -1.80
N GLN A 63 12.98 5.25 -2.01
CA GLN A 63 12.31 6.12 -1.03
C GLN A 63 10.86 5.71 -0.83
N LEU A 64 10.14 5.40 -1.90
CA LEU A 64 8.73 4.97 -1.85
C LEU A 64 8.60 3.56 -1.27
N GLU A 65 9.48 2.62 -1.64
CA GLU A 65 9.53 1.27 -1.03
C GLU A 65 9.75 1.35 0.48
N ASN A 66 10.69 2.19 0.93
CA ASN A 66 10.93 2.39 2.36
C ASN A 66 9.72 3.01 3.07
N LEU A 67 9.00 3.94 2.42
CA LEU A 67 7.76 4.49 2.94
C LEU A 67 6.68 3.39 3.06
N ILE A 68 6.50 2.58 2.01
CA ILE A 68 5.57 1.45 1.99
C ILE A 68 5.85 0.48 3.14
N ILE A 69 7.11 0.06 3.30
CA ILE A 69 7.54 -0.81 4.40
C ILE A 69 7.22 -0.15 5.75
N GLY A 70 7.60 1.13 5.90
CA GLY A 70 7.34 1.90 7.11
C GLY A 70 5.85 1.90 7.47
N GLU A 71 4.96 2.23 6.54
CA GLU A 71 3.52 2.23 6.79
C GLU A 71 2.98 0.83 7.08
N LEU A 72 3.38 -0.19 6.30
CA LEU A 72 2.95 -1.58 6.49
C LEU A 72 3.35 -2.18 7.84
N LEU A 73 4.43 -1.71 8.44
CA LEU A 73 4.85 -2.09 9.80
C LEU A 73 3.97 -1.47 10.90
N HIS A 74 3.26 -0.37 10.63
CA HIS A 74 2.49 0.37 11.65
C HIS A 74 0.97 0.23 11.51
N VAL A 75 0.47 -0.25 10.37
CA VAL A 75 -0.95 -0.54 10.20
C VAL A 75 -1.38 -1.72 11.07
N LYS A 76 -2.59 -1.63 11.63
CA LYS A 76 -3.13 -2.64 12.55
C LYS A 76 -4.02 -3.64 11.83
N ASP A 77 -5.10 -3.14 11.24
CA ASP A 77 -6.10 -3.97 10.59
C ASP A 77 -6.76 -3.27 9.39
N LEU A 78 -7.50 -4.08 8.63
CA LEU A 78 -8.45 -3.69 7.58
C LEU A 78 -9.66 -4.63 7.67
N GLU A 79 -10.86 -4.08 7.62
CA GLU A 79 -12.08 -4.86 7.47
C GLU A 79 -12.59 -4.72 6.04
N LEU A 80 -12.68 -5.84 5.32
CA LEU A 80 -13.04 -5.89 3.91
C LEU A 80 -13.88 -7.13 3.64
N ASP A 81 -15.05 -6.97 3.01
CA ASP A 81 -15.97 -8.05 2.64
C ASP A 81 -16.29 -9.02 3.81
N GLY A 82 -16.53 -8.47 5.01
CA GLY A 82 -16.83 -9.25 6.21
C GLY A 82 -15.65 -10.06 6.77
N LYS A 83 -14.44 -9.83 6.26
CA LYS A 83 -13.18 -10.39 6.76
C LYS A 83 -12.37 -9.31 7.47
N LYS A 84 -11.70 -9.69 8.56
CA LYS A 84 -10.78 -8.84 9.28
C LYS A 84 -9.35 -9.27 9.00
N TYR A 85 -8.59 -8.42 8.32
CA TYR A 85 -7.17 -8.60 8.06
C TYR A 85 -6.38 -7.92 9.17
N ILE A 86 -5.53 -8.66 9.87
CA ILE A 86 -4.64 -8.14 10.91
C ILE A 86 -3.22 -8.16 10.36
N PHE A 87 -2.57 -7.01 10.34
CA PHE A 87 -1.22 -6.83 9.81
C PHE A 87 -0.21 -6.99 10.95
N ASP A 88 0.69 -7.96 10.78
CA ASP A 88 1.83 -8.26 11.64
C ASP A 88 2.98 -8.71 10.72
N ILE A 89 3.34 -7.83 9.77
CA ILE A 89 4.26 -8.17 8.68
C ILE A 89 5.69 -8.21 9.22
N GLN A 90 6.33 -9.37 9.04
CA GLN A 90 7.67 -9.67 9.52
C GLN A 90 8.69 -9.70 8.38
N THR A 91 8.25 -9.89 7.13
CA THR A 91 9.13 -10.04 5.96
C THR A 91 8.59 -9.30 4.74
N PHE A 92 9.53 -8.77 3.95
CA PHE A 92 9.28 -8.05 2.69
C PHE A 92 10.11 -8.62 1.53
N GLN A 93 10.53 -9.90 1.63
CA GLN A 93 11.49 -10.54 0.73
C GLN A 93 10.85 -11.07 -0.58
N CYS A 94 9.82 -10.39 -1.09
CA CYS A 94 9.16 -10.76 -2.34
C CYS A 94 9.18 -9.55 -3.28
N PRO A 95 10.21 -9.44 -4.16
CA PRO A 95 10.34 -8.30 -5.07
C PRO A 95 9.09 -8.10 -5.93
N VAL A 96 8.51 -9.17 -6.48
CA VAL A 96 7.28 -9.10 -7.28
C VAL A 96 6.09 -8.51 -6.51
N ALA A 97 5.96 -8.85 -5.23
CA ALA A 97 4.90 -8.30 -4.39
C ALA A 97 5.17 -6.82 -4.05
N MET A 98 6.43 -6.45 -3.80
CA MET A 98 6.81 -5.06 -3.60
C MET A 98 6.57 -4.21 -4.85
N ASP A 99 6.94 -4.70 -6.03
CA ASP A 99 6.72 -4.03 -7.31
C ASP A 99 5.22 -3.77 -7.55
N TYR A 100 4.37 -4.76 -7.26
CA TYR A 100 2.92 -4.60 -7.33
C TYR A 100 2.41 -3.51 -6.37
N VAL A 101 2.82 -3.55 -5.10
CA VAL A 101 2.38 -2.55 -4.11
C VAL A 101 2.90 -1.16 -4.47
N LEU A 102 4.14 -1.05 -4.95
CA LEU A 102 4.72 0.20 -5.43
C LEU A 102 3.93 0.75 -6.61
N TRP A 103 3.54 -0.10 -7.56
CA TRP A 103 2.72 0.31 -8.70
C TRP A 103 1.36 0.89 -8.27
N GLU A 104 0.65 0.23 -7.36
CA GLU A 104 -0.61 0.73 -6.80
C GLU A 104 -0.44 2.07 -6.06
N VAL A 105 0.66 2.22 -5.32
CA VAL A 105 1.01 3.48 -4.62
C VAL A 105 1.32 4.60 -5.60
N LEU A 106 2.07 4.34 -6.66
CA LEU A 106 2.36 5.32 -7.71
C LEU A 106 1.08 5.77 -8.40
N ALA A 107 0.22 4.82 -8.78
CA ALA A 107 -1.09 5.12 -9.35
C ALA A 107 -1.89 6.03 -8.42
N GLN A 108 -2.02 5.69 -7.13
CA GLN A 108 -2.77 6.52 -6.18
C GLN A 108 -2.19 7.93 -5.98
N ILE A 109 -0.86 8.08 -6.00
CA ILE A 109 -0.19 9.37 -5.81
C ILE A 109 -0.40 10.26 -7.04
N ASN A 110 -0.32 9.67 -8.23
CA ASN A 110 -0.38 10.38 -9.51
C ASN A 110 -1.80 10.51 -10.08
N ASP A 111 -2.79 9.84 -9.49
CA ASP A 111 -4.20 9.99 -9.88
C ASP A 111 -4.73 11.35 -9.41
N ASP A 112 -5.23 12.16 -10.36
CA ASP A 112 -5.67 13.55 -10.15
C ASP A 112 -6.86 13.66 -9.17
#